data_AF-A0A668RXH3-F1
#
_entry.id   AF-A0A668RXH3-F1
#
_cell.length_a   1.000
_cell.length_b   1.000
_cell.length_c   1.000
_cell.angle_alpha   90.00
_cell.angle_beta   90.00
_cell.angle_gamma   90.00
#
_symmetry.space_group_name_H-M   'P 1'
#
loop_
_entity.id
_entity.type
_entity.pdbx_description
1 polymer ?
#
loop_
_entity_poly.entity_id
_entity_poly.type
_entity_poly.pdbx_seq_one_letter_code
_entity_poly.pdbx_strand_id
1 'polypeptide(L)'
;MQRHKKLSNFMYGELTDKDTTEKMRLTFENYEMNSFEILMYKKNRTPVWFFVKIAPIRNEQEKVVLFLCTFSDITAFKQPIEDDSSKGWGKFARLTRALTSSRGVLQQLQPTVHKGENVHKHSRLAEVLQLGSDILPQYKQETPKTPPHIILHYCLFKTTWDWVILILTFYTAIMVPYNVSFKMKQNNVTWLVVDSIVDVIFLVDIVLNFHTTFVGPAGEVISDPKLIRMNYLKTWFVIDLLSCLPYDVINAFENVDEGISSLFSSLKVVRLLRLGRVARKLDHYIEYGAAVLVLLVCVFGLAAHWLACIWYSIGYYEIIDEETNIIRKDSWLYILAETVGSPYYYNDSSGNWDGGPNNDSVYITSLYFTMTSLTSIGFGNIAPTTDGEKIFAVAMMMIGCDKYFWQYSYRI
;
A
#
# COMPACT_ATOMS: atom_id res chain seq x y z
N MET A 1 47.50 0.16 1.73
CA MET A 1 48.35 1.26 2.24
C MET A 1 49.38 1.81 1.24
N GLN A 2 50.06 0.98 0.41
CA GLN A 2 51.08 1.45 -0.54
C GLN A 2 50.61 2.25 -1.77
N ARG A 3 49.32 2.18 -2.17
CA ARG A 3 48.82 2.89 -3.37
C ARG A 3 48.56 4.39 -3.17
N HIS A 4 48.20 4.83 -1.97
CA HIS A 4 47.95 6.26 -1.70
C HIS A 4 49.22 7.12 -1.67
N LYS A 5 50.37 6.53 -1.32
CA LYS A 5 51.68 7.20 -1.31
C LYS A 5 52.13 7.68 -2.70
N LYS A 6 51.59 7.11 -3.79
CA LYS A 6 52.01 7.44 -5.17
C LYS A 6 51.17 8.53 -5.86
N LEU A 7 49.94 8.80 -5.42
CA LEU A 7 49.05 9.73 -6.13
C LEU A 7 49.37 11.21 -5.81
N SER A 8 49.76 11.51 -4.57
CA SER A 8 50.02 12.90 -4.11
C SER A 8 51.33 13.49 -4.66
N ASN A 9 52.36 12.68 -4.88
CA ASN A 9 53.66 13.18 -5.37
C ASN A 9 53.59 13.74 -6.80
N PHE A 10 52.58 13.36 -7.59
CA PHE A 10 52.39 13.90 -8.94
C PHE A 10 51.79 15.32 -8.93
N MET A 11 51.04 15.68 -7.88
CA MET A 11 50.33 16.96 -7.78
C MET A 11 51.14 18.05 -7.07
N TYR A 12 52.27 17.70 -6.45
CA TYR A 12 53.14 18.66 -5.77
C TYR A 12 54.18 19.26 -6.74
N GLY A 13 54.50 20.54 -6.54
CA GLY A 13 55.54 21.23 -7.29
C GLY A 13 56.27 22.25 -6.41
N GLU A 14 56.99 23.17 -7.05
CA GLU A 14 57.93 24.07 -6.36
C GLU A 14 57.27 25.04 -5.37
N LEU A 15 56.04 25.48 -5.68
CA LEU A 15 55.26 26.40 -4.84
C LEU A 15 54.29 25.69 -3.88
N THR A 16 54.34 24.36 -3.80
CA THR A 16 53.50 23.61 -2.86
C THR A 16 54.09 23.71 -1.45
N ASP A 17 53.29 24.21 -0.51
CA ASP A 17 53.71 24.33 0.89
C ASP A 17 53.97 22.95 1.53
N LYS A 18 55.20 22.77 2.03
CA LYS A 18 55.65 21.50 2.63
C LYS A 18 55.01 21.27 3.98
N ASP A 19 54.76 22.33 4.76
CA ASP A 19 54.16 22.22 6.09
C ASP A 19 52.70 21.78 5.99
N THR A 20 51.94 22.36 5.06
CA THR A 20 50.57 21.94 4.77
C THR A 20 50.50 20.50 4.24
N THR A 21 51.46 20.09 3.41
CA THR A 21 51.56 18.71 2.90
C THR A 21 51.79 17.71 4.04
N GLU A 22 52.62 18.06 5.01
CA GLU A 22 52.89 17.21 6.18
C GLU A 22 51.70 17.15 7.14
N LYS A 23 51.02 18.27 7.38
CA LYS A 23 49.76 18.28 8.15
C LYS A 23 48.67 17.44 7.49
N MET A 24 48.59 17.48 6.16
CA MET A 24 47.68 16.63 5.39
C MET A 24 48.03 15.14 5.54
N ARG A 25 49.32 14.79 5.52
CA ARG A 25 49.80 13.42 5.77
C ARG A 25 49.41 12.94 7.18
N LEU A 26 49.67 13.75 8.19
CA LEU A 26 49.32 13.45 9.58
C LEU A 26 47.81 13.29 9.76
N THR A 27 46.98 14.06 9.04
CA THR A 27 45.52 13.91 9.07
C THR A 27 45.07 12.54 8.56
N PHE A 28 45.70 12.01 7.50
CA PHE A 28 45.41 10.65 7.03
C PHE A 28 45.86 9.57 8.00
N GLU A 29 46.95 9.78 8.73
CA GLU A 29 47.47 8.83 9.72
C GLU A 29 46.67 8.83 11.03
N ASN A 30 46.22 10.01 11.45
CA ASN A 30 45.43 10.21 12.67
C ASN A 30 43.93 9.96 12.46
N TYR A 31 43.49 9.72 11.22
CA TYR A 31 42.08 9.53 10.87
C TYR A 31 41.19 10.70 11.30
N GLU A 32 41.67 11.92 11.11
CA GLU A 32 40.95 13.14 11.49
C GLU A 32 40.24 13.78 10.29
N MET A 33 39.16 14.51 10.57
CA MET A 33 38.54 15.40 9.59
C MET A 33 39.23 16.75 9.65
N ASN A 34 39.88 17.17 8.56
CA ASN A 34 40.50 18.49 8.44
C ASN A 34 40.31 19.07 7.04
N SER A 35 40.46 20.39 6.95
CA SER A 35 40.44 21.14 5.70
C SER A 35 41.76 21.89 5.51
N PHE A 36 42.27 21.88 4.28
CA PHE A 36 43.54 22.48 3.91
C PHE A 36 43.38 23.36 2.68
N GLU A 37 44.07 24.49 2.67
CA GLU A 37 44.30 25.29 1.47
C GLU A 37 45.70 24.97 0.96
N ILE A 38 45.78 24.30 -0.19
CA ILE A 38 47.07 23.86 -0.75
C ILE A 38 47.16 24.20 -2.22
N LEU A 39 48.33 24.69 -2.65
CA LEU A 39 48.65 24.89 -4.04
C LEU A 39 49.17 23.59 -4.64
N MET A 40 48.47 23.09 -5.66
CA MET A 40 48.84 21.88 -6.40
C MET A 40 48.93 22.15 -7.89
N TYR A 41 49.64 21.28 -8.60
CA TYR A 41 49.89 21.39 -10.03
C TYR A 41 48.98 20.43 -10.80
N LYS A 42 48.33 20.95 -11.85
CA LYS A 42 47.63 20.12 -12.84
C LYS A 42 48.64 19.40 -13.74
N LYS A 43 48.19 18.42 -14.53
CA LYS A 43 49.03 17.65 -15.48
C LYS A 43 49.85 18.53 -16.43
N ASN A 44 49.34 19.71 -16.78
CA ASN A 44 49.99 20.73 -17.61
C ASN A 44 50.93 21.67 -16.84
N ARG A 45 51.32 21.33 -15.59
CA ARG A 45 52.17 22.14 -14.70
C ARG A 45 51.59 23.52 -14.35
N THR A 46 50.28 23.73 -14.49
CA THR A 46 49.67 24.99 -14.01
C THR A 46 49.41 24.93 -12.50
N PRO A 47 49.85 25.94 -11.72
CA PRO A 47 49.57 26.02 -10.29
C PRO A 47 48.11 26.43 -10.05
N VAL A 48 47.45 25.71 -9.16
CA VAL A 48 46.03 25.89 -8.82
C VAL A 48 45.88 25.75 -7.31
N TRP A 49 45.23 26.74 -6.69
CA TRP A 49 44.89 26.65 -5.27
C TRP A 49 43.64 25.80 -5.10
N PHE A 50 43.77 24.75 -4.30
CA PHE A 50 42.66 23.89 -3.91
C PHE A 50 42.34 24.06 -2.43
N PHE A 51 41.06 24.19 -2.14
CA PHE A 51 40.53 23.90 -0.82
C PHE A 51 40.18 22.41 -0.78
N VAL A 52 40.91 21.65 0.03
CA VAL A 52 40.77 20.20 0.17
C VAL A 52 40.16 19.89 1.53
N LYS A 53 38.99 19.24 1.55
CA LYS A 53 38.39 18.72 2.78
C LYS A 53 38.53 17.21 2.80
N ILE A 54 39.15 16.70 3.86
CA ILE A 54 39.42 15.28 4.07
C ILE A 54 38.48 14.81 5.17
N ALA A 55 37.76 13.72 4.89
CA ALA A 55 36.87 13.11 5.85
C ALA A 55 37.05 11.58 5.84
N PRO A 56 37.38 10.95 6.98
CA PRO A 56 37.42 9.49 7.10
C PRO A 56 35.99 8.92 7.08
N ILE A 57 35.75 7.91 6.26
CA ILE A 57 34.50 7.15 6.23
C ILE A 57 34.69 5.89 7.06
N ARG A 58 33.83 5.75 8.07
CA ARG A 58 33.82 4.61 9.00
C ARG A 58 32.78 3.57 8.57
N ASN A 59 33.07 2.32 8.90
CA ASN A 59 32.15 1.19 8.78
C ASN A 59 31.40 0.97 10.11
N GLU A 60 30.46 0.02 10.16
CA GLU A 60 29.64 -0.37 11.32
C GLU A 60 30.43 -0.68 12.60
N GLN A 61 31.67 -1.13 12.46
CA GLN A 61 32.58 -1.42 13.57
C GLN A 61 33.44 -0.21 13.98
N GLU A 62 33.07 1.01 13.59
CA GLU A 62 33.83 2.26 13.82
C GLU A 62 35.25 2.27 13.21
N LYS A 63 35.54 1.33 12.31
CA LYS A 63 36.82 1.25 11.59
C LYS A 63 36.79 2.12 10.34
N VAL A 64 37.83 2.90 10.12
CA VAL A 64 37.98 3.71 8.89
C VAL A 64 38.31 2.80 7.71
N VAL A 65 37.44 2.83 6.70
CA VAL A 65 37.54 1.98 5.50
C VAL A 65 37.84 2.78 4.24
N LEU A 66 37.39 4.03 4.16
CA LEU A 66 37.62 4.92 3.03
C LEU A 66 37.95 6.33 3.52
N PHE A 67 38.51 7.15 2.64
CA PHE A 67 38.63 8.60 2.83
C PHE A 67 37.89 9.31 1.70
N LEU A 68 37.02 10.25 2.07
CA LEU A 68 36.43 11.18 1.14
C LEU A 68 37.29 12.45 1.10
N CYS A 69 37.80 12.77 -0.09
CA CYS A 69 38.55 14.01 -0.33
C CYS A 69 37.77 14.85 -1.34
N THR A 70 37.24 16.00 -0.92
CA THR A 70 36.59 16.95 -1.82
C THR A 70 37.55 18.08 -2.17
N PHE A 71 37.63 18.43 -3.45
CA PHE A 71 38.53 19.44 -3.98
C PHE A 71 37.72 20.59 -4.57
N SER A 72 37.95 21.81 -4.09
CA SER A 72 37.35 23.03 -4.64
C SER A 72 38.44 23.96 -5.15
N ASP A 73 38.35 24.43 -6.39
CA ASP A 73 39.29 25.39 -6.96
C ASP A 73 39.03 26.79 -6.38
N ILE A 74 39.99 27.31 -5.62
CA ILE A 74 39.94 28.64 -4.99
C ILE A 74 40.95 29.62 -5.59
N THR A 75 41.55 29.29 -6.74
CA THR A 75 42.61 30.08 -7.39
C THR A 75 42.20 31.53 -7.63
N ALA A 76 40.94 31.78 -7.98
CA ALA A 76 40.41 33.12 -8.21
C ALA A 76 40.39 34.00 -6.94
N PHE A 77 40.40 33.39 -5.74
CA PHE A 77 40.28 34.09 -4.45
C PHE A 77 41.62 34.36 -3.75
N LYS A 78 42.70 33.72 -4.21
CA LYS A 78 44.03 33.75 -3.57
C LYS A 78 45.05 34.68 -4.25
N GLN A 79 44.57 35.62 -5.07
CA GLN A 79 45.36 36.51 -5.94
C GLN A 79 46.12 35.75 -7.04
N PRO A 80 46.25 36.33 -8.26
CA PRO A 80 46.94 35.66 -9.36
C PRO A 80 48.43 35.60 -9.06
N ILE A 81 48.95 34.38 -8.88
CA ILE A 81 50.39 34.11 -8.88
C ILE A 81 50.91 34.55 -10.26
N GLU A 82 51.87 35.46 -10.22
CA GLU A 82 52.41 36.15 -11.39
C GLU A 82 52.93 35.16 -12.43
N ASP A 83 52.48 35.37 -13.67
CA ASP A 83 53.18 34.91 -14.86
C ASP A 83 53.10 36.09 -15.83
N ASP A 84 54.27 36.63 -16.19
CA ASP A 84 54.47 37.96 -16.78
C ASP A 84 53.99 38.08 -18.25
N SER A 85 53.14 37.14 -18.71
CA SER A 85 52.93 36.89 -20.14
C SER A 85 51.52 37.17 -20.69
N SER A 86 50.55 37.72 -19.92
CA SER A 86 49.25 38.07 -20.53
C SER A 86 48.52 39.27 -19.92
N LYS A 87 48.26 40.28 -20.78
CA LYS A 87 47.51 41.51 -20.45
C LYS A 87 46.01 41.24 -20.24
N GLY A 88 45.46 41.80 -19.16
CA GLY A 88 44.06 42.19 -18.90
C GLY A 88 42.93 41.20 -19.24
N TRP A 89 42.66 40.99 -20.53
CA TRP A 89 41.46 40.29 -21.02
C TRP A 89 41.54 38.77 -20.85
N GLY A 90 42.73 38.18 -21.00
CA GLY A 90 42.97 36.76 -20.73
C GLY A 90 42.80 36.39 -19.26
N LYS A 91 43.07 37.34 -18.35
CA LYS A 91 42.88 37.20 -16.90
C LYS A 91 41.39 37.13 -16.55
N PHE A 92 40.57 37.99 -17.15
CA PHE A 92 39.11 37.98 -16.94
C PHE A 92 38.45 36.73 -17.54
N ALA A 93 38.82 36.33 -18.75
CA ALA A 93 38.27 35.13 -19.39
C ALA A 93 38.60 33.83 -18.63
N ARG A 94 39.81 33.71 -18.05
CA ARG A 94 40.18 32.57 -17.18
C ARG A 94 39.42 32.60 -15.85
N LEU A 95 39.23 33.78 -15.27
CA LEU A 95 38.44 33.96 -14.05
C LEU A 95 36.99 33.53 -14.28
N THR A 96 36.36 34.01 -15.35
CA THR A 96 34.96 33.68 -15.71
C THR A 96 34.79 32.18 -15.99
N ARG A 97 35.77 31.52 -16.62
CA ARG A 97 35.70 30.08 -16.93
C ARG A 97 35.91 29.17 -15.71
N ALA A 98 36.72 29.59 -14.74
CA ALA A 98 36.82 28.90 -13.45
C ALA A 98 35.54 29.11 -12.60
N LEU A 99 34.88 30.26 -12.76
CA LEU A 99 33.61 30.59 -12.09
C LEU A 99 32.41 29.81 -12.64
N THR A 100 32.46 29.21 -13.85
CA THR A 100 31.30 28.49 -14.41
C THR A 100 31.11 27.09 -13.84
N SER A 101 32.14 26.43 -13.29
CA SER A 101 31.95 25.10 -12.68
C SER A 101 31.27 25.16 -11.31
N SER A 102 31.23 26.33 -10.66
CA SER A 102 30.55 26.53 -9.37
C SER A 102 29.19 27.23 -9.49
N ARG A 103 28.88 27.89 -10.62
CA ARG A 103 27.65 28.67 -10.80
C ARG A 103 26.45 27.92 -11.37
N GLY A 104 26.64 26.73 -11.96
CA GLY A 104 25.63 26.10 -12.82
C GLY A 104 24.32 25.63 -12.15
N VAL A 105 24.25 25.51 -10.82
CA VAL A 105 23.07 24.86 -10.18
C VAL A 105 22.49 25.65 -8.98
N LEU A 106 23.23 26.55 -8.34
CA LEU A 106 22.83 27.11 -7.03
C LEU A 106 22.39 28.59 -7.01
N GLN A 107 22.39 29.30 -8.15
CA GLN A 107 22.11 30.74 -8.15
C GLN A 107 20.90 31.11 -9.01
N GLN A 108 19.70 30.69 -8.58
CA GLN A 108 18.44 31.25 -9.12
C GLN A 108 17.62 32.05 -8.10
N LEU A 109 18.11 32.23 -6.87
CA LEU A 109 17.46 33.06 -5.85
C LEU A 109 18.52 33.87 -5.09
N GLN A 110 18.80 35.10 -5.52
CA GLN A 110 18.97 36.26 -4.62
C GLN A 110 19.37 37.54 -5.39
N PRO A 111 18.86 38.72 -4.97
CA PRO A 111 19.08 39.98 -5.66
C PRO A 111 20.40 40.65 -5.27
N THR A 112 20.85 41.52 -6.17
CA THR A 112 22.06 42.35 -6.13
C THR A 112 22.21 43.20 -4.87
N VAL A 113 23.32 43.04 -4.14
CA VAL A 113 23.77 43.99 -3.10
C VAL A 113 25.28 44.24 -3.25
N HIS A 114 25.66 45.51 -3.26
CA HIS A 114 27.04 46.00 -3.32
C HIS A 114 27.67 46.15 -1.92
N LYS A 115 29.00 45.97 -1.87
CA LYS A 115 30.00 46.30 -0.81
C LYS A 115 30.10 45.38 0.42
N GLY A 116 31.31 44.87 0.66
CA GLY A 116 31.75 44.28 1.94
C GLY A 116 32.81 43.19 1.77
N GLU A 117 34.09 43.58 1.69
CA GLU A 117 35.21 42.71 1.25
C GLU A 117 35.66 41.63 2.26
N ASN A 118 34.96 41.42 3.39
CA ASN A 118 35.34 40.42 4.39
C ASN A 118 34.22 39.43 4.81
N VAL A 119 32.97 39.61 4.37
CA VAL A 119 31.84 38.73 4.77
C VAL A 119 31.60 37.59 3.77
N HIS A 120 31.93 37.78 2.50
CA HIS A 120 31.61 36.83 1.44
C HIS A 120 32.43 35.52 1.43
N LYS A 121 33.63 35.52 2.02
CA LYS A 121 34.48 34.31 2.09
C LYS A 121 33.93 33.28 3.08
N HIS A 122 33.47 33.73 4.26
CA HIS A 122 32.95 32.83 5.29
C HIS A 122 31.60 32.20 4.94
N SER A 123 30.69 32.94 4.28
CA SER A 123 29.34 32.44 3.95
C SER A 123 29.35 31.28 2.95
N ARG A 124 30.21 31.32 1.92
CA ARG A 124 30.28 30.24 0.91
C ARG A 124 31.13 29.06 1.36
N LEU A 125 32.18 29.31 2.15
CA LEU A 125 32.89 28.24 2.85
C LEU A 125 31.97 27.55 3.87
N ALA A 126 31.11 28.29 4.57
CA ALA A 126 30.11 27.73 5.49
C ALA A 126 29.08 26.84 4.77
N GLU A 127 28.63 27.23 3.57
CA GLU A 127 27.71 26.42 2.74
C GLU A 127 28.37 25.12 2.25
N VAL A 128 29.64 25.18 1.83
CA VAL A 128 30.45 23.99 1.48
C VAL A 128 30.84 23.16 2.73
N LEU A 129 31.02 23.80 3.89
CA LEU A 129 31.26 23.16 5.18
C LEU A 129 30.01 22.39 5.65
N GLN A 130 28.82 22.98 5.53
CA GLN A 130 27.51 22.38 5.84
C GLN A 130 27.19 21.20 4.91
N LEU A 131 27.50 21.29 3.61
CA LEU A 131 27.28 20.19 2.67
C LEU A 131 28.04 18.91 3.06
N GLY A 132 29.16 19.04 3.78
CA GLY A 132 30.00 17.90 4.18
C GLY A 132 29.84 17.44 5.63
N SER A 133 29.10 18.15 6.48
CA SER A 133 28.76 17.65 7.83
C SER A 133 27.47 16.83 7.83
N ASP A 134 26.51 17.17 6.98
CA ASP A 134 25.19 16.50 6.95
C ASP A 134 25.16 15.28 6.00
N ILE A 135 26.20 15.06 5.19
CA ILE A 135 26.21 14.02 4.15
C ILE A 135 27.59 13.33 4.06
N LEU A 136 28.10 12.81 5.17
CA LEU A 136 29.07 11.72 5.06
C LEU A 136 28.29 10.41 4.96
N PRO A 137 28.15 9.81 3.76
CA PRO A 137 27.62 8.46 3.69
C PRO A 137 28.57 7.55 4.45
N GLN A 138 28.15 7.10 5.62
CA GLN A 138 28.81 5.99 6.29
C GLN A 138 28.73 4.80 5.33
N TYR A 139 29.83 4.07 5.13
CA TYR A 139 29.82 2.84 4.36
C TYR A 139 29.15 1.78 5.24
N LYS A 140 27.83 1.86 5.31
CA LYS A 140 26.97 1.05 6.14
C LYS A 140 25.87 0.55 5.23
N GLN A 141 25.56 -0.74 5.33
CA GLN A 141 24.46 -1.34 4.60
C GLN A 141 23.15 -0.96 5.33
N GLU A 142 22.84 0.34 5.38
CA GLU A 142 21.65 0.81 6.08
C GLU A 142 20.42 0.37 5.30
N THR A 143 19.51 -0.34 5.98
CA THR A 143 18.13 -0.48 5.52
C THR A 143 17.61 0.91 5.15
N PRO A 144 17.00 1.09 3.96
CA PRO A 144 16.61 2.41 3.47
C PRO A 144 15.85 3.18 4.55
N LYS A 145 16.39 4.33 4.96
CA LYS A 145 15.80 5.20 5.98
C LYS A 145 14.45 5.68 5.47
N THR A 146 13.39 5.03 5.94
CA THR A 146 12.02 5.49 5.70
C THR A 146 11.70 6.61 6.69
N PRO A 147 10.95 7.63 6.27
CA PRO A 147 10.56 8.71 7.16
C PRO A 147 9.65 8.17 8.31
N PRO A 148 9.64 8.82 9.48
CA PRO A 148 9.10 8.27 10.75
C PRO A 148 7.57 8.00 10.81
N HIS A 149 6.84 8.03 9.70
CA HIS A 149 5.41 7.73 9.64
C HIS A 149 5.03 6.81 8.46
N ILE A 150 6.00 6.11 7.89
CA ILE A 150 5.78 5.20 6.77
C ILE A 150 6.07 3.77 7.20
N ILE A 151 5.05 2.93 7.03
CA ILE A 151 5.13 1.50 7.36
C ILE A 151 5.62 0.76 6.12
N LEU A 152 6.62 -0.11 6.30
CA LEU A 152 7.09 -0.94 5.20
C LEU A 152 6.11 -2.07 4.93
N HIS A 153 5.81 -2.33 3.65
CA HIS A 153 4.90 -3.40 3.23
C HIS A 153 5.31 -4.80 3.74
N TYR A 154 6.60 -5.05 3.95
CA TYR A 154 7.14 -6.32 4.44
C TYR A 154 7.32 -6.37 5.98
N CYS A 155 6.88 -5.34 6.71
CA CYS A 155 6.96 -5.34 8.16
C CYS A 155 6.06 -6.43 8.76
N LEU A 156 6.54 -7.14 9.79
CA LEU A 156 5.76 -8.17 10.51
C LEU A 156 4.41 -7.65 11.02
N PHE A 157 4.37 -6.39 11.46
CA PHE A 157 3.12 -5.72 11.84
C PHE A 157 2.14 -5.64 10.67
N LYS A 158 2.62 -5.22 9.48
CA LYS A 158 1.79 -5.09 8.29
C LYS A 158 1.28 -6.45 7.80
N THR A 159 2.14 -7.48 7.82
CA THR A 159 1.74 -8.85 7.47
C THR A 159 0.68 -9.38 8.44
N THR A 160 0.83 -9.15 9.74
CA THR A 160 -0.16 -9.59 10.75
C THR A 160 -1.48 -8.85 10.58
N TRP A 161 -1.42 -7.52 10.39
CA TRP A 161 -2.59 -6.70 10.09
C TRP A 161 -3.30 -7.18 8.83
N ASP A 162 -2.54 -7.55 7.81
CA ASP A 162 -3.07 -8.08 6.57
C ASP A 162 -3.85 -9.40 6.71
N TRP A 163 -3.44 -10.26 7.65
CA TRP A 163 -4.18 -11.46 8.02
C TRP A 163 -5.46 -11.13 8.80
N VAL A 164 -5.41 -10.16 9.73
CA VAL A 164 -6.59 -9.70 10.45
C VAL A 164 -7.64 -9.16 9.48
N ILE A 165 -7.23 -8.31 8.53
CA ILE A 165 -8.13 -7.79 7.49
C ILE A 165 -8.67 -8.91 6.61
N LEU A 166 -7.86 -9.90 6.25
CA LEU A 166 -8.34 -11.05 5.47
C LEU A 166 -9.44 -11.82 6.22
N ILE A 167 -9.23 -12.13 7.50
CA ILE A 167 -10.24 -12.82 8.33
C ILE A 167 -11.52 -11.99 8.44
N LEU A 168 -11.40 -10.67 8.67
CA LEU A 168 -12.55 -9.77 8.73
C LEU A 168 -13.29 -9.68 7.39
N THR A 169 -12.58 -9.66 6.26
CA THR A 169 -13.23 -9.69 4.94
C THR A 169 -14.02 -10.97 4.74
N PHE A 170 -13.48 -12.11 5.16
CA PHE A 170 -14.19 -13.39 5.09
C PHE A 170 -15.43 -13.40 5.99
N TYR A 171 -15.33 -12.89 7.22
CA TYR A 171 -16.47 -12.68 8.12
C TYR A 171 -17.56 -11.84 7.45
N THR A 172 -17.21 -10.69 6.87
CA THR A 172 -18.20 -9.81 6.20
C THR A 172 -18.82 -10.47 4.97
N ALA A 173 -18.07 -11.29 4.25
CA ALA A 173 -18.56 -11.97 3.06
C ALA A 173 -19.59 -13.06 3.37
N ILE A 174 -19.60 -13.58 4.61
CA ILE A 174 -20.62 -14.53 5.11
C ILE A 174 -21.78 -13.76 5.76
N MET A 175 -21.48 -12.84 6.68
CA MET A 175 -22.53 -12.20 7.47
C MET A 175 -23.40 -11.24 6.67
N VAL A 176 -22.84 -10.53 5.68
CA VAL A 176 -23.61 -9.54 4.90
C VAL A 176 -24.74 -10.20 4.09
N PRO A 177 -24.49 -11.20 3.21
CA PRO A 177 -25.57 -11.87 2.49
C PRO A 177 -26.56 -12.56 3.42
N TYR A 178 -26.06 -13.19 4.49
CA TYR A 178 -26.92 -13.81 5.49
C TYR A 178 -27.90 -12.81 6.12
N ASN A 179 -27.41 -11.65 6.59
CA ASN A 179 -28.23 -10.63 7.21
C ASN A 179 -29.23 -9.99 6.22
N VAL A 180 -28.83 -9.81 4.95
CA VAL A 180 -29.70 -9.26 3.91
C VAL A 180 -30.82 -10.25 3.56
N SER A 181 -30.49 -11.53 3.38
CA SER A 181 -31.46 -12.55 2.98
C SER A 181 -32.38 -12.96 4.13
N PHE A 182 -31.83 -13.38 5.27
CA PHE A 182 -32.61 -13.93 6.39
C PHE A 182 -33.23 -12.88 7.31
N LYS A 183 -33.09 -11.59 6.97
CA LYS A 183 -33.59 -10.43 7.72
C LYS A 183 -33.50 -10.66 9.22
N MET A 184 -32.34 -11.11 9.70
CA MET A 184 -32.17 -11.46 11.12
C MET A 184 -32.61 -10.25 11.92
N LYS A 185 -33.71 -10.39 12.66
CA LYS A 185 -34.38 -9.30 13.37
C LYS A 185 -33.29 -8.53 14.11
N GLN A 186 -33.05 -7.29 13.68
CA GLN A 186 -32.01 -6.35 14.14
C GLN A 186 -32.19 -5.94 15.63
N ASN A 187 -32.95 -6.74 16.39
CA ASN A 187 -33.36 -6.49 17.76
C ASN A 187 -32.19 -6.62 18.75
N ASN A 188 -31.07 -7.19 18.31
CA ASN A 188 -29.87 -7.32 19.12
C ASN A 188 -28.88 -6.21 18.75
N VAL A 189 -28.91 -5.12 19.53
CA VAL A 189 -27.91 -4.03 19.51
C VAL A 189 -26.47 -4.56 19.46
N THR A 190 -26.23 -5.73 20.06
CA THR A 190 -24.94 -6.44 20.01
C THR A 190 -24.41 -6.64 18.59
N TRP A 191 -25.23 -7.09 17.64
CA TRP A 191 -24.77 -7.34 16.27
C TRP A 191 -24.44 -6.04 15.53
N LEU A 192 -25.24 -4.99 15.75
CA LEU A 192 -24.95 -3.65 15.23
C LEU A 192 -23.62 -3.10 15.77
N VAL A 193 -23.34 -3.32 17.07
CA VAL A 193 -22.06 -2.92 17.69
C VAL A 193 -20.89 -3.69 17.08
N VAL A 194 -21.03 -5.01 16.88
CA VAL A 194 -19.99 -5.82 16.23
C VAL A 194 -19.73 -5.33 14.80
N ASP A 195 -20.77 -5.14 14.00
CA ASP A 195 -20.63 -4.63 12.63
C ASP A 195 -19.99 -3.23 12.59
N SER A 196 -20.33 -2.37 13.56
CA SER A 196 -19.71 -1.05 13.71
C SER A 196 -18.22 -1.14 14.06
N ILE A 197 -17.83 -2.05 14.95
CA ILE A 197 -16.41 -2.28 15.29
C ILE A 197 -15.63 -2.75 14.06
N VAL A 198 -16.21 -3.67 13.29
CA VAL A 198 -15.59 -4.17 12.04
C VAL A 198 -15.40 -3.02 11.05
N ASP A 199 -16.39 -2.16 10.87
CA ASP A 199 -16.31 -0.99 9.99
C ASP A 199 -15.22 0.00 10.44
N VAL A 200 -15.05 0.22 11.75
CA VAL A 200 -13.94 1.03 12.30
C VAL A 200 -12.57 0.41 11.98
N ILE A 201 -12.42 -0.90 12.09
CA ILE A 201 -11.15 -1.59 11.75
C ILE A 201 -10.82 -1.39 10.26
N PHE A 202 -11.82 -1.48 9.37
CA PHE A 202 -11.62 -1.20 7.94
C PHE A 202 -11.29 0.26 7.66
N LEU A 203 -11.84 1.21 8.43
CA LEU A 203 -11.48 2.62 8.33
C LEU A 203 -10.02 2.84 8.73
N VAL A 204 -9.56 2.19 9.80
CA VAL A 204 -8.14 2.20 10.21
C VAL A 204 -7.26 1.59 9.12
N ASP A 205 -7.69 0.52 8.45
CA ASP A 205 -6.97 -0.07 7.31
C ASP A 205 -6.78 0.93 6.16
N ILE A 206 -7.81 1.72 5.83
CA ILE A 206 -7.69 2.78 4.81
C ILE A 206 -6.62 3.80 5.21
N VAL A 207 -6.61 4.24 6.47
CA VAL A 207 -5.59 5.17 6.99
C VAL A 207 -4.19 4.53 6.91
N LEU A 208 -4.05 3.25 7.26
CA LEU A 208 -2.77 2.54 7.17
C LEU A 208 -2.30 2.38 5.72
N ASN A 209 -3.20 2.14 4.77
CA ASN A 209 -2.87 2.04 3.35
C ASN A 209 -2.31 3.37 2.79
N PHE A 210 -2.75 4.52 3.29
CA PHE A 210 -2.16 5.82 2.95
C PHE A 210 -0.71 6.00 3.46
N HIS A 211 -0.31 5.22 4.47
CA HIS A 211 1.01 5.30 5.11
C HIS A 211 1.91 4.09 4.81
N THR A 212 1.46 3.14 3.97
CA THR A 212 2.24 1.94 3.64
C THR A 212 3.00 2.13 2.32
N THR A 213 4.26 1.68 2.25
CA THR A 213 5.02 1.65 1.00
C THR A 213 4.41 0.71 -0.04
N PHE A 214 4.66 0.98 -1.32
CA PHE A 214 4.27 0.08 -2.41
C PHE A 214 5.45 -0.19 -3.34
N VAL A 215 5.38 -1.31 -4.07
CA VAL A 215 6.39 -1.72 -5.06
C VAL A 215 5.95 -1.23 -6.43
N GLY A 216 6.80 -0.45 -7.08
CA GLY A 216 6.55 0.04 -8.44
C GLY A 216 6.70 -1.07 -9.50
N PRO A 217 6.28 -0.81 -10.74
CA PRO A 217 6.43 -1.78 -11.85
C PRO A 217 7.90 -2.11 -12.18
N ALA A 218 8.84 -1.23 -11.81
CA ALA A 218 10.27 -1.45 -11.95
C ALA A 218 10.89 -2.28 -10.80
N GLY A 219 10.09 -2.74 -9.83
CA GLY A 219 10.54 -3.47 -8.64
C GLY A 219 11.15 -2.59 -7.54
N GLU A 220 11.15 -1.27 -7.71
CA GLU A 220 11.64 -0.32 -6.71
C GLU A 220 10.61 -0.07 -5.59
N VAL A 221 11.10 0.04 -4.35
CA VAL A 221 10.26 0.34 -3.18
C VAL A 221 10.10 1.85 -3.07
N ILE A 222 8.88 2.32 -3.34
CA ILE A 222 8.54 3.74 -3.29
C ILE A 222 8.15 4.10 -1.85
N SER A 223 8.87 5.07 -1.29
CA SER A 223 8.67 5.56 0.08
C SER A 223 8.23 7.03 0.15
N ASP A 224 8.00 7.71 -0.98
CA ASP A 224 7.50 9.08 -0.99
C ASP A 224 6.00 9.11 -0.60
N PRO A 225 5.61 9.78 0.52
CA PRO A 225 4.22 9.81 0.97
C PRO A 225 3.28 10.55 0.01
N LYS A 226 3.76 11.49 -0.82
CA LYS A 226 2.88 12.14 -1.82
C LYS A 226 2.52 11.15 -2.92
N LEU A 227 3.50 10.39 -3.38
CA LEU A 227 3.33 9.41 -4.45
C LEU A 227 2.48 8.22 -3.99
N ILE A 228 2.71 7.71 -2.77
CA ILE A 228 1.88 6.67 -2.14
C ILE A 228 0.40 7.08 -2.12
N ARG A 229 0.10 8.26 -1.57
CA ARG A 229 -1.28 8.73 -1.42
C ARG A 229 -1.95 8.97 -2.77
N MET A 230 -1.26 9.56 -3.75
CA MET A 230 -1.83 9.80 -5.07
C MET A 230 -2.13 8.50 -5.83
N ASN A 231 -1.22 7.52 -5.74
CA ASN A 231 -1.43 6.21 -6.34
C ASN A 231 -2.63 5.49 -5.70
N TYR A 232 -2.74 5.51 -4.37
CA TYR A 232 -3.84 4.89 -3.66
C TYR A 232 -5.20 5.57 -3.95
N LEU A 233 -5.24 6.91 -4.01
CA LEU A 233 -6.44 7.67 -4.39
C LEU A 233 -6.95 7.30 -5.79
N LYS A 234 -6.04 7.12 -6.75
CA LYS A 234 -6.38 6.81 -8.14
C LYS A 234 -6.90 5.39 -8.34
N THR A 235 -6.44 4.44 -7.53
CA THR A 235 -6.64 3.01 -7.77
C THR A 235 -7.76 2.41 -6.92
N TRP A 236 -7.64 2.47 -5.60
CA TRP A 236 -8.45 1.65 -4.70
C TRP A 236 -9.23 2.45 -3.67
N PHE A 237 -8.85 3.69 -3.38
CA PHE A 237 -9.46 4.49 -2.32
C PHE A 237 -10.98 4.60 -2.45
N VAL A 238 -11.52 4.86 -3.65
CA VAL A 238 -12.96 5.03 -3.85
C VAL A 238 -13.73 3.75 -3.52
N ILE A 239 -13.22 2.59 -3.96
CA ILE A 239 -13.82 1.28 -3.69
C ILE A 239 -13.75 0.98 -2.19
N ASP A 240 -12.58 1.20 -1.59
CA ASP A 240 -12.34 0.96 -0.17
C ASP A 240 -13.25 1.85 0.70
N LEU A 241 -13.40 3.13 0.35
CA LEU A 241 -14.26 4.10 1.04
C LEU A 241 -15.74 3.74 0.94
N LEU A 242 -16.27 3.48 -0.26
CA LEU A 242 -17.67 3.09 -0.44
C LEU A 242 -18.00 1.80 0.32
N SER A 243 -17.03 0.88 0.37
CA SER A 243 -17.19 -0.39 1.07
C SER A 243 -17.18 -0.25 2.59
N CYS A 244 -16.63 0.82 3.18
CA CYS A 244 -16.49 0.99 4.64
C CYS A 244 -17.54 1.92 5.27
N LEU A 245 -18.49 2.45 4.50
CA LEU A 245 -19.50 3.36 5.03
C LEU A 245 -20.45 2.64 6.01
N PRO A 246 -20.69 3.19 7.21
CA PRO A 246 -21.58 2.62 8.22
C PRO A 246 -23.05 2.98 7.90
N TYR A 247 -23.61 2.37 6.85
CA TYR A 247 -24.98 2.65 6.39
C TYR A 247 -26.05 2.47 7.47
N ASP A 248 -25.85 1.53 8.40
CA ASP A 248 -26.76 1.26 9.52
C ASP A 248 -26.88 2.44 10.48
N VAL A 249 -25.75 3.08 10.77
CA VAL A 249 -25.68 4.23 11.68
C VAL A 249 -26.34 5.45 11.03
N ILE A 250 -26.11 5.66 9.74
CA ILE A 250 -26.72 6.75 8.97
C ILE A 250 -28.26 6.60 8.98
N ASN A 251 -28.77 5.40 8.68
CA ASN A 251 -30.20 5.13 8.70
C ASN A 251 -30.83 5.32 10.10
N ALA A 252 -30.12 4.96 11.17
CA ALA A 252 -30.60 5.13 12.54
C ALA A 252 -30.70 6.60 12.99
N PHE A 253 -29.87 7.50 12.45
CA PHE A 253 -29.89 8.92 12.80
C PHE A 253 -30.93 9.73 12.02
N GLU A 254 -31.28 9.31 10.80
CA GLU A 254 -32.00 10.16 9.86
C GLU A 254 -33.54 9.97 9.89
N ASN A 255 -34.09 9.08 10.74
CA ASN A 255 -35.55 8.82 10.88
C ASN A 255 -36.28 8.77 9.52
N VAL A 256 -35.66 8.14 8.53
CA VAL A 256 -36.11 8.19 7.14
C VAL A 256 -37.30 7.25 6.93
N ASP A 257 -38.17 7.58 5.98
CA ASP A 257 -39.32 6.75 5.58
C ASP A 257 -38.92 5.28 5.32
N GLU A 258 -39.82 4.36 5.64
CA GLU A 258 -39.59 2.90 5.59
C GLU A 258 -39.04 2.44 4.22
N GLY A 259 -39.50 3.04 3.12
CA GLY A 259 -39.00 2.74 1.77
C GLY A 259 -37.52 3.05 1.59
N ILE A 260 -37.06 4.20 2.10
CA ILE A 260 -35.65 4.62 2.00
C ILE A 260 -34.77 3.78 2.94
N SER A 261 -35.30 3.40 4.10
CA SER A 261 -34.60 2.50 5.04
C SER A 261 -34.32 1.11 4.43
N SER A 262 -35.23 0.60 3.59
CA SER A 262 -35.05 -0.68 2.90
C SER A 262 -33.95 -0.61 1.83
N LEU A 263 -33.84 0.53 1.14
CA LEU A 263 -32.78 0.78 0.16
C LEU A 263 -31.41 0.87 0.84
N PHE A 264 -31.31 1.59 1.97
CA PHE A 264 -30.08 1.65 2.76
C PHE A 264 -29.67 0.29 3.32
N SER A 265 -30.63 -0.55 3.73
CA SER A 265 -30.33 -1.93 4.14
C SER A 265 -29.81 -2.77 2.96
N SER A 266 -30.28 -2.52 1.75
CA SER A 266 -29.83 -3.22 0.53
C SER A 266 -28.43 -2.75 0.07
N LEU A 267 -28.07 -1.50 0.33
CA LEU A 267 -26.72 -0.96 0.08
C LEU A 267 -25.61 -1.65 0.89
N LYS A 268 -25.95 -2.43 1.91
CA LYS A 268 -24.98 -3.29 2.64
C LYS A 268 -24.22 -4.23 1.72
N VAL A 269 -24.79 -4.63 0.58
CA VAL A 269 -24.13 -5.48 -0.42
C VAL A 269 -22.84 -4.82 -0.96
N VAL A 270 -22.73 -3.50 -0.93
CA VAL A 270 -21.50 -2.76 -1.30
C VAL A 270 -20.30 -3.17 -0.42
N ARG A 271 -20.54 -3.66 0.80
CA ARG A 271 -19.48 -4.20 1.68
C ARG A 271 -18.77 -5.41 1.05
N LEU A 272 -19.39 -6.15 0.11
CA LEU A 272 -18.74 -7.26 -0.60
C LEU A 272 -17.59 -6.80 -1.51
N LEU A 273 -17.55 -5.52 -1.91
CA LEU A 273 -16.41 -4.95 -2.65
C LEU A 273 -15.09 -5.08 -1.87
N ARG A 274 -15.14 -5.27 -0.54
CA ARG A 274 -13.95 -5.55 0.29
C ARG A 274 -13.22 -6.82 -0.15
N LEU A 275 -13.88 -7.77 -0.81
CA LEU A 275 -13.22 -8.96 -1.38
C LEU A 275 -12.20 -8.62 -2.46
N GLY A 276 -12.28 -7.45 -3.09
CA GLY A 276 -11.24 -6.94 -3.98
C GLY A 276 -9.86 -6.83 -3.28
N ARG A 277 -9.82 -6.74 -1.94
CA ARG A 277 -8.57 -6.80 -1.16
C ARG A 277 -7.89 -8.16 -1.22
N VAL A 278 -8.67 -9.24 -1.35
CA VAL A 278 -8.12 -10.60 -1.49
C VAL A 278 -7.42 -10.74 -2.83
N ALA A 279 -8.02 -10.19 -3.90
CA ALA A 279 -7.41 -10.18 -5.24
C ALA A 279 -6.04 -9.47 -5.25
N ARG A 280 -5.88 -8.37 -4.48
CA ARG A 280 -4.59 -7.67 -4.35
C ARG A 280 -3.48 -8.49 -3.70
N LYS A 281 -3.84 -9.48 -2.86
CA LYS A 281 -2.88 -10.35 -2.17
C LYS A 281 -2.73 -11.71 -2.86
N LEU A 282 -3.54 -11.97 -3.89
CA LEU A 282 -3.60 -13.25 -4.56
C LEU A 282 -2.25 -13.62 -5.18
N ASP A 283 -1.55 -12.65 -5.76
CA ASP A 283 -0.22 -12.85 -6.36
C ASP A 283 0.78 -13.47 -5.38
N HIS A 284 0.75 -13.05 -4.11
CA HIS A 284 1.61 -13.61 -3.06
C HIS A 284 1.20 -15.03 -2.65
N TYR A 285 -0.09 -15.34 -2.67
CA TYR A 285 -0.59 -16.67 -2.30
C TYR A 285 -0.44 -17.71 -3.42
N ILE A 286 -0.43 -17.28 -4.69
CA ILE A 286 -0.27 -18.17 -5.86
C ILE A 286 1.08 -18.91 -5.83
N GLU A 287 2.12 -18.31 -5.22
CA GLU A 287 3.44 -18.95 -5.06
C GLU A 287 3.39 -20.20 -4.15
N TYR A 288 2.40 -20.30 -3.26
CA TYR A 288 2.25 -21.40 -2.30
C TYR A 288 1.10 -22.32 -2.71
N GLY A 289 1.40 -23.38 -3.48
CA GLY A 289 0.37 -24.28 -4.03
C GLY A 289 -0.63 -24.87 -3.02
N ALA A 290 -0.20 -25.17 -1.79
CA ALA A 290 -1.11 -25.62 -0.72
C ALA A 290 -2.08 -24.52 -0.24
N ALA A 291 -1.61 -23.26 -0.19
CA ALA A 291 -2.45 -22.12 0.17
C ALA A 291 -3.51 -21.84 -0.91
N VAL A 292 -3.16 -22.04 -2.18
CA VAL A 292 -4.11 -21.93 -3.31
C VAL A 292 -5.24 -22.95 -3.17
N LEU A 293 -4.94 -24.20 -2.81
CA LEU A 293 -5.97 -25.22 -2.59
C LEU A 293 -6.92 -24.82 -1.45
N VAL A 294 -6.39 -24.37 -0.32
CA VAL A 294 -7.20 -23.89 0.82
C VAL A 294 -8.06 -22.71 0.40
N LEU A 295 -7.49 -21.73 -0.31
CA LEU A 295 -8.21 -20.56 -0.82
C LEU A 295 -9.34 -20.97 -1.76
N LEU A 296 -9.12 -21.94 -2.66
CA LEU A 296 -10.13 -22.43 -3.58
C LEU A 296 -11.30 -23.10 -2.84
N VAL A 297 -11.00 -23.90 -1.81
CA VAL A 297 -12.03 -24.50 -0.94
C VAL A 297 -12.84 -23.42 -0.22
N CYS A 298 -12.19 -22.39 0.30
CA CYS A 298 -12.87 -21.25 0.91
C CYS A 298 -13.76 -20.48 -0.09
N VAL A 299 -13.28 -20.23 -1.31
CA VAL A 299 -14.06 -19.56 -2.37
C VAL A 299 -15.24 -20.42 -2.83
N PHE A 300 -15.07 -21.74 -2.89
CA PHE A 300 -16.17 -22.67 -3.17
C PHE A 300 -17.24 -22.62 -2.07
N GLY A 301 -16.85 -22.71 -0.80
CA GLY A 301 -17.76 -22.60 0.33
C GLY A 301 -18.48 -21.26 0.39
N LEU A 302 -17.78 -20.16 0.11
CA LEU A 302 -18.37 -18.82 0.05
C LEU A 302 -19.39 -18.69 -1.09
N ALA A 303 -19.07 -19.23 -2.27
CA ALA A 303 -20.01 -19.26 -3.40
C ALA A 303 -21.26 -20.08 -3.09
N ALA A 304 -21.11 -21.25 -2.45
CA ALA A 304 -22.24 -22.07 -1.99
C ALA A 304 -23.11 -21.29 -1.00
N HIS A 305 -22.50 -20.60 -0.04
CA HIS A 305 -23.21 -19.75 0.91
C HIS A 305 -23.98 -18.60 0.23
N TRP A 306 -23.37 -17.90 -0.73
CA TRP A 306 -24.04 -16.83 -1.47
C TRP A 306 -25.22 -17.33 -2.28
N LEU A 307 -25.04 -18.43 -3.00
CA LEU A 307 -26.13 -19.06 -3.76
C LEU A 307 -27.23 -19.54 -2.81
N ALA A 308 -26.90 -20.02 -1.61
CA ALA A 308 -27.89 -20.43 -0.61
C ALA A 308 -28.72 -19.24 -0.10
N CYS A 309 -28.08 -18.09 0.11
CA CYS A 309 -28.76 -16.85 0.49
C CYS A 309 -29.69 -16.35 -0.63
N ILE A 310 -29.25 -16.44 -1.89
CA ILE A 310 -30.08 -16.10 -3.06
C ILE A 310 -31.24 -17.09 -3.20
N TRP A 311 -31.00 -18.39 -3.05
CA TRP A 311 -32.03 -19.43 -3.08
C TRP A 311 -33.12 -19.19 -2.03
N TYR A 312 -32.72 -18.85 -0.80
CA TYR A 312 -33.66 -18.44 0.23
C TYR A 312 -34.43 -17.19 -0.14
N SER A 313 -33.75 -16.16 -0.64
CA SER A 313 -34.40 -14.93 -1.07
C SER A 313 -35.46 -15.19 -2.15
N ILE A 314 -35.17 -16.05 -3.14
CA ILE A 314 -36.13 -16.44 -4.18
C ILE A 314 -37.34 -17.14 -3.56
N GLY A 315 -37.13 -18.15 -2.70
CA GLY A 315 -38.22 -18.84 -2.02
C GLY A 315 -39.08 -17.90 -1.17
N TYR A 316 -38.46 -16.95 -0.47
CA TYR A 316 -39.16 -15.94 0.32
C TYR A 316 -39.98 -14.97 -0.55
N TYR A 317 -39.48 -14.58 -1.72
CA TYR A 317 -40.22 -13.72 -2.66
C TYR A 317 -41.36 -14.45 -3.37
N GLU A 318 -41.21 -15.75 -3.65
CA GLU A 318 -42.24 -16.51 -4.39
C GLU A 318 -43.32 -17.15 -3.52
N ILE A 319 -43.08 -17.30 -2.21
CA ILE A 319 -44.02 -17.99 -1.32
C ILE A 319 -45.31 -17.20 -1.09
N ILE A 320 -45.24 -15.87 -0.98
CA ILE A 320 -46.41 -14.99 -0.83
C ILE A 320 -46.52 -14.18 -2.11
N ASP A 321 -47.60 -14.42 -2.86
CA ASP A 321 -47.92 -13.60 -4.03
C ASP A 321 -48.44 -12.23 -3.56
N GLU A 322 -47.73 -11.15 -3.89
CA GLU A 322 -48.06 -9.78 -3.43
C GLU A 322 -49.43 -9.31 -3.94
N GLU A 323 -49.87 -9.77 -5.11
CA GLU A 323 -51.14 -9.33 -5.70
C GLU A 323 -52.36 -10.02 -5.10
N THR A 324 -52.24 -11.30 -4.75
CA THR A 324 -53.37 -12.11 -4.28
C THR A 324 -53.32 -12.41 -2.77
N ASN A 325 -52.17 -12.17 -2.12
CA ASN A 325 -51.88 -12.56 -0.73
C ASN A 325 -52.14 -14.06 -0.46
N ILE A 326 -52.00 -14.90 -1.49
CA ILE A 326 -52.17 -16.35 -1.41
C ILE A 326 -50.77 -17.00 -1.34
N ILE A 327 -50.62 -17.97 -0.45
CA ILE A 327 -49.41 -18.79 -0.42
C ILE A 327 -49.34 -19.71 -1.63
N ARG A 328 -48.22 -19.67 -2.35
CA ARG A 328 -47.90 -20.61 -3.42
C ARG A 328 -47.40 -21.92 -2.82
N LYS A 329 -48.25 -22.94 -2.85
CA LYS A 329 -47.96 -24.29 -2.30
C LYS A 329 -46.85 -25.03 -3.05
N ASP A 330 -46.56 -24.63 -4.28
CA ASP A 330 -45.58 -25.33 -5.09
C ASP A 330 -44.14 -24.94 -4.72
N SER A 331 -43.89 -23.80 -4.05
CA SER A 331 -42.53 -23.35 -3.75
C SER A 331 -41.77 -24.31 -2.82
N TRP A 332 -40.46 -24.42 -3.04
CA TRP A 332 -39.58 -25.27 -2.22
C TRP A 332 -39.67 -24.95 -0.71
N LEU A 333 -39.86 -23.67 -0.36
CA LEU A 333 -39.92 -23.22 1.03
C LEU A 333 -41.21 -23.67 1.73
N TYR A 334 -42.31 -23.76 0.99
CA TYR A 334 -43.58 -24.30 1.49
C TYR A 334 -43.47 -25.81 1.71
N ILE A 335 -42.92 -26.54 0.73
CA ILE A 335 -42.72 -28.00 0.83
C ILE A 335 -41.82 -28.34 2.03
N LEU A 336 -40.77 -27.54 2.27
CA LEU A 336 -39.92 -27.69 3.45
C LEU A 336 -40.71 -27.51 4.75
N ALA A 337 -41.55 -26.47 4.82
CA ALA A 337 -42.35 -26.17 6.00
C ALA A 337 -43.29 -27.33 6.37
N GLU A 338 -43.93 -27.95 5.38
CA GLU A 338 -44.75 -29.15 5.58
C GLU A 338 -43.92 -30.34 6.06
N THR A 339 -42.74 -30.56 5.46
CA THR A 339 -41.86 -31.69 5.80
C THR A 339 -41.31 -31.59 7.22
N VAL A 340 -40.97 -30.38 7.68
CA VAL A 340 -40.44 -30.12 9.03
C VAL A 340 -41.56 -30.12 10.08
N GLY A 341 -42.83 -30.05 9.68
CA GLY A 341 -43.98 -29.99 10.57
C GLY A 341 -44.25 -28.60 11.15
N SER A 342 -43.75 -27.54 10.51
CA SER A 342 -43.94 -26.14 10.87
C SER A 342 -44.61 -25.37 9.72
N PRO A 343 -45.89 -25.68 9.39
CA PRO A 343 -46.56 -25.09 8.24
C PRO A 343 -46.85 -23.60 8.47
N TYR A 344 -47.04 -22.89 7.36
CA TYR A 344 -47.54 -21.52 7.37
C TYR A 344 -49.05 -21.51 7.63
N TYR A 345 -49.52 -20.57 8.43
CA TYR A 345 -50.94 -20.39 8.72
C TYR A 345 -51.33 -18.93 8.52
N TYR A 346 -52.55 -18.71 8.03
CA TYR A 346 -53.08 -17.38 7.82
C TYR A 346 -53.65 -16.84 9.12
N ASN A 347 -53.25 -15.64 9.51
CA ASN A 347 -53.75 -14.99 10.71
C ASN A 347 -54.77 -13.91 10.31
N ASP A 348 -56.05 -14.24 10.45
CA ASP A 348 -57.18 -13.35 10.11
C ASP A 348 -57.13 -12.00 10.85
N SER A 349 -56.49 -11.95 12.02
CA SER A 349 -56.37 -10.72 12.84
C SER A 349 -55.32 -9.74 12.30
N SER A 350 -54.22 -10.23 11.72
CA SER A 350 -53.13 -9.40 11.21
C SER A 350 -53.17 -9.24 9.68
N GLY A 351 -53.98 -10.05 8.99
CA GLY A 351 -54.03 -10.10 7.53
C GLY A 351 -52.76 -10.69 6.91
N ASN A 352 -51.87 -11.24 7.73
CA ASN A 352 -50.55 -11.73 7.34
C ASN A 352 -50.43 -13.24 7.52
N TRP A 353 -49.55 -13.85 6.73
CA TRP A 353 -49.14 -15.24 6.91
C TRP A 353 -48.07 -15.32 8.01
N ASP A 354 -48.37 -16.09 9.06
CA ASP A 354 -47.48 -16.34 10.18
C ASP A 354 -47.02 -17.81 10.19
N GLY A 355 -45.96 -18.10 10.95
CA GLY A 355 -45.39 -19.45 11.08
C GLY A 355 -44.19 -19.68 10.15
N GLY A 356 -44.03 -20.93 9.72
CA GLY A 356 -42.89 -21.37 8.91
C GLY A 356 -41.71 -21.96 9.71
N PRO A 357 -40.77 -22.59 9.00
CA PRO A 357 -39.59 -23.23 9.59
C PRO A 357 -38.59 -22.23 10.19
N ASN A 358 -37.87 -22.66 11.21
CA ASN A 358 -36.83 -21.84 11.85
C ASN A 358 -35.74 -21.42 10.84
N ASN A 359 -35.23 -20.19 10.96
CA ASN A 359 -34.19 -19.63 10.09
C ASN A 359 -32.95 -20.53 9.98
N ASP A 360 -32.55 -21.17 11.09
CA ASP A 360 -31.40 -22.09 11.09
C ASP A 360 -31.65 -23.31 10.21
N SER A 361 -32.86 -23.90 10.30
CA SER A 361 -33.24 -25.05 9.50
C SER A 361 -33.29 -24.67 8.02
N VAL A 362 -33.89 -23.53 7.70
CA VAL A 362 -34.00 -23.07 6.32
C VAL A 362 -32.61 -22.76 5.74
N TYR A 363 -31.74 -22.13 6.50
CA TYR A 363 -30.36 -21.85 6.08
C TYR A 363 -29.59 -23.14 5.79
N ILE A 364 -29.64 -24.13 6.69
CA ILE A 364 -28.96 -25.41 6.51
C ILE A 364 -29.51 -26.14 5.28
N THR A 365 -30.83 -26.13 5.08
CA THR A 365 -31.48 -26.74 3.92
C THR A 365 -31.11 -26.05 2.62
N SER A 366 -31.08 -24.71 2.58
CA SER A 366 -30.62 -23.95 1.41
C SER A 366 -29.16 -24.22 1.08
N LEU A 367 -28.30 -24.28 2.10
CA LEU A 367 -26.88 -24.60 1.92
C LEU A 367 -26.70 -26.04 1.43
N TYR A 368 -27.46 -26.99 1.96
CA TYR A 368 -27.47 -28.37 1.49
C TYR A 368 -27.88 -28.45 0.01
N PHE A 369 -28.97 -27.81 -0.40
CA PHE A 369 -29.41 -27.77 -1.79
C PHE A 369 -28.31 -27.23 -2.71
N THR A 370 -27.80 -26.04 -2.41
CA THR A 370 -26.76 -25.40 -3.23
C THR A 370 -25.46 -26.19 -3.27
N MET A 371 -25.03 -26.81 -2.16
CA MET A 371 -23.90 -27.71 -2.14
C MET A 371 -24.14 -28.92 -3.05
N THR A 372 -25.32 -29.54 -3.00
CA THR A 372 -25.64 -30.72 -3.84
C THR A 372 -25.74 -30.37 -5.33
N SER A 373 -26.22 -29.17 -5.67
CA SER A 373 -26.24 -28.66 -7.05
C SER A 373 -24.85 -28.30 -7.55
N LEU A 374 -24.07 -27.55 -6.76
CA LEU A 374 -22.69 -27.17 -7.10
C LEU A 374 -21.76 -28.37 -7.16
N THR A 375 -22.04 -29.44 -6.40
CA THR A 375 -21.23 -30.66 -6.41
C THR A 375 -21.69 -31.71 -7.41
N SER A 376 -22.69 -31.39 -8.25
CA SER A 376 -23.32 -32.28 -9.22
C SER A 376 -23.84 -33.63 -8.68
N ILE A 377 -24.02 -33.75 -7.35
CA ILE A 377 -24.58 -34.95 -6.71
C ILE A 377 -26.10 -35.01 -6.94
N GLY A 378 -26.81 -33.90 -6.72
CA GLY A 378 -28.23 -33.78 -7.04
C GLY A 378 -29.16 -34.82 -6.40
N PHE A 379 -29.17 -34.94 -5.06
CA PHE A 379 -30.01 -35.94 -4.36
C PHE A 379 -31.52 -35.81 -4.59
N GLY A 380 -32.02 -34.62 -4.97
CA GLY A 380 -33.43 -34.40 -5.31
C GLY A 380 -34.38 -34.22 -4.12
N ASN A 381 -33.88 -34.18 -2.89
CA ASN A 381 -34.72 -33.95 -1.69
C ASN A 381 -35.38 -32.56 -1.67
N ILE A 382 -34.70 -31.56 -2.23
CA ILE A 382 -35.24 -30.23 -2.53
C ILE A 382 -35.04 -30.02 -4.02
N ALA A 383 -36.10 -29.65 -4.72
CA ALA A 383 -36.07 -29.45 -6.16
C ALA A 383 -36.79 -28.15 -6.53
N PRO A 384 -36.30 -27.43 -7.56
CA PRO A 384 -36.97 -26.26 -8.09
C PRO A 384 -38.27 -26.66 -8.79
N THR A 385 -39.39 -26.08 -8.38
CA THR A 385 -40.72 -26.39 -8.91
C THR A 385 -41.26 -25.23 -9.75
N THR A 386 -41.05 -24.00 -9.30
CA THR A 386 -41.50 -22.78 -9.97
C THR A 386 -40.55 -22.39 -11.10
N ASP A 387 -41.01 -21.49 -11.97
CA ASP A 387 -40.19 -21.04 -13.10
C ASP A 387 -38.97 -20.23 -12.65
N GLY A 388 -39.09 -19.37 -11.63
CA GLY A 388 -37.96 -18.62 -11.08
C GLY A 388 -36.94 -19.53 -10.39
N GLU A 389 -37.41 -20.50 -9.59
CA GLU A 389 -36.55 -21.51 -8.98
C GLU A 389 -35.80 -22.35 -10.04
N LYS A 390 -36.48 -22.75 -11.13
CA LYS A 390 -35.88 -23.52 -12.23
C LYS A 390 -34.82 -22.74 -12.98
N ILE A 391 -35.09 -21.46 -13.32
CA ILE A 391 -34.12 -20.58 -13.98
C ILE A 391 -32.86 -20.45 -13.13
N PHE A 392 -33.04 -20.24 -11.82
CA PHE A 392 -31.92 -20.14 -10.89
C PHE A 392 -31.14 -21.45 -10.76
N ALA A 393 -31.83 -22.60 -10.70
CA ALA A 393 -31.18 -23.91 -10.65
C ALA A 393 -30.33 -24.18 -11.91
N VAL A 394 -30.83 -23.84 -13.10
CA VAL A 394 -30.04 -23.95 -14.35
C VAL A 394 -28.80 -23.06 -14.29
N ALA A 395 -28.93 -21.81 -13.83
CA ALA A 395 -27.80 -20.90 -13.67
C ALA A 395 -26.74 -21.45 -12.68
N MET A 396 -27.17 -22.01 -11.55
CA MET A 396 -26.26 -22.65 -10.59
C MET A 396 -25.53 -23.87 -11.17
N MET A 397 -26.24 -24.71 -11.92
CA MET A 397 -25.64 -25.89 -12.55
C MET A 397 -24.57 -25.49 -13.58
N MET A 398 -24.79 -24.41 -14.34
CA MET A 398 -23.79 -23.87 -15.26
C MET A 398 -22.52 -23.41 -14.51
N ILE A 399 -22.67 -22.68 -13.40
CA ILE A 399 -21.55 -22.23 -12.56
C ILE A 399 -20.79 -23.42 -11.95
N GLY A 400 -21.51 -24.46 -11.53
CA GLY A 400 -20.92 -25.69 -10.99
C GLY A 400 -20.07 -26.43 -12.02
N CYS A 401 -20.58 -26.60 -13.25
CA CYS A 401 -19.88 -27.28 -14.34
C CYS A 401 -18.56 -26.60 -14.71
N ASP A 402 -18.52 -25.27 -14.80
CA ASP A 402 -17.30 -24.53 -15.14
C ASP A 402 -16.20 -24.71 -14.08
N LYS A 403 -16.56 -24.73 -12.78
CA LYS A 403 -15.60 -24.97 -11.70
C LYS A 403 -15.05 -26.39 -11.71
N TYR A 404 -15.89 -27.38 -11.98
CA TYR A 404 -15.45 -28.76 -12.15
C TYR A 404 -14.48 -28.89 -13.32
N PHE A 405 -14.83 -28.31 -14.47
CA PHE A 405 -13.97 -28.33 -15.65
C PHE A 405 -12.59 -27.69 -15.38
N TRP A 406 -12.55 -26.54 -14.71
CA TRP A 406 -11.30 -25.90 -14.29
C TRP A 406 -10.47 -26.76 -13.32
N GLN A 407 -11.11 -27.40 -12.35
CA GLN A 407 -10.41 -28.25 -11.37
C GLN A 407 -9.76 -29.50 -12.02
N TYR A 408 -10.41 -30.08 -13.04
CA TYR A 408 -9.88 -31.24 -13.76
C TYR A 408 -8.84 -30.87 -14.83
N SER A 409 -8.95 -29.69 -15.44
CA SER A 409 -8.01 -29.22 -16.48
C SER A 409 -6.60 -28.94 -15.93
N TYR A 410 -6.44 -28.55 -14.67
CA TYR A 410 -5.12 -28.37 -14.02
C TYR A 410 -4.41 -29.67 -13.62
N ARG A 411 -5.07 -30.82 -13.78
CA ARG A 411 -4.55 -32.14 -13.40
C ARG A 411 -4.03 -32.95 -14.61
N ILE A 412 -4.02 -32.33 -15.79
CA ILE A 412 -3.46 -32.82 -17.05
C ILE A 412 -2.29 -31.90 -17.40
#